data_AF-A0A2K4G1M5-F1
#
_entry.id   AF-A0A2K4G1M5-F1
#
_cell.length_a   1.000
_cell.length_b   1.000
_cell.length_c   1.000
_cell.angle_alpha   90.00
_cell.angle_beta   90.00
_cell.angle_gamma   90.00
#
_symmetry.space_group_name_H-M   'P 1'
#
loop_
_entity.id
_entity.type
_entity.pdbx_description
1 polymer ?
#
loop_
_entity_poly.entity_id
_entity_poly.type
_entity_poly.pdbx_seq_one_letter_code
_entity_poly.pdbx_strand_id
1 'polypeptide(L)'
;MSGLHSQSQENLKHDGRIIADLDQLFSERGIAMVANGDHLTLVSDRSHNRKHPTPGMSPAAPENPRQAQPALRFEGGEHTAIGDAALLRFTKDAPAVPAWQVQLHLPNGLALTYGQIVSLGGDFYGIPDQPICDGATPADRLQRFINAFNSLAALPASKAEAMLILGVMQKEISAANQAIRDGKQPHEVYDALGDTLSEEWNKITGGGSFVSALFPLGRYLKLAANNTDHFGEWALLAYIAGHTAALQQAVIARNSGDEKQLELAYAMNAFADHYLTDLFSAGHLRIPRKQLAAVVTPSDLGSLVTRFMHDEDSKYGLNVSNANGDQWHIYGDKRYFDSVDSANRKQLKLAVQRSVDEVFDTFQSDVVPAPSSYLALKHVPDLNAVKKPEGNFSGLFVLDGNQVLRRSDVNNLNDTQRIDNWWGWSTYLLLKDYTPNKPAGYLEPPTAAPTLQADGWQSQTPSEPNWLPGNAVRYAFSYTSGLNESYIGPWSTYSELSEWFQPTLNVPGNGSTRNIFRQFRGGSPELIDSINAQAATFIDRNA
;
A
#
# COMPACT_ATOMS: atom_id res chain seq x y z
N MET A 1 -15.90 30.43 -27.92
CA MET A 1 -17.21 30.02 -27.34
C MET A 1 -17.29 28.52 -27.45
N SER A 2 -16.95 27.82 -26.37
CA SER A 2 -16.81 26.36 -26.30
C SER A 2 -17.96 25.83 -25.45
N GLY A 3 -18.87 25.07 -26.07
CA GLY A 3 -19.93 24.38 -25.37
C GLY A 3 -19.45 22.98 -24.96
N LEU A 4 -19.01 22.84 -23.72
CA LEU A 4 -18.90 21.55 -23.05
C LEU A 4 -20.32 21.01 -22.83
N HIS A 5 -20.75 20.05 -23.65
CA HIS A 5 -21.86 19.18 -23.28
C HIS A 5 -21.31 18.06 -22.40
N SER A 6 -21.53 18.17 -21.09
CA SER A 6 -21.48 17.00 -20.20
C SER A 6 -22.68 16.12 -20.55
N GLN A 7 -22.46 15.02 -21.28
CA GLN A 7 -23.50 14.00 -21.42
C GLN A 7 -23.70 13.33 -20.06
N SER A 8 -24.94 13.32 -19.59
CA SER A 8 -25.41 12.57 -18.44
C SER A 8 -25.15 11.08 -18.67
N GLN A 9 -24.53 10.42 -17.69
CA GLN A 9 -24.62 8.95 -17.56
C GLN A 9 -26.11 8.61 -17.39
N GLU A 10 -26.76 8.19 -18.47
CA GLU A 10 -28.06 7.52 -18.39
C GLU A 10 -27.85 6.15 -17.73
N ASN A 11 -28.62 5.86 -16.69
CA ASN A 11 -28.63 4.54 -16.06
C ASN A 11 -29.02 3.49 -17.11
N LEU A 12 -28.14 2.53 -17.34
CA LEU A 12 -28.23 1.55 -18.42
C LEU A 12 -29.33 0.53 -18.12
N LYS A 13 -30.39 0.55 -18.94
CA LYS A 13 -31.49 -0.40 -18.88
C LYS A 13 -31.17 -1.56 -19.82
N HIS A 14 -31.02 -2.78 -19.28
CA HIS A 14 -31.00 -3.99 -20.10
C HIS A 14 -32.13 -4.92 -19.65
N ASP A 15 -33.05 -5.22 -20.57
CA ASP A 15 -34.16 -6.18 -20.33
C ASP A 15 -35.05 -5.88 -19.11
N GLY A 16 -35.33 -4.58 -18.85
CA GLY A 16 -36.13 -4.13 -17.70
C GLY A 16 -35.38 -4.16 -16.35
N ARG A 17 -34.07 -4.43 -16.37
CA ARG A 17 -33.20 -4.41 -15.19
C ARG A 17 -32.32 -3.17 -15.19
N ILE A 18 -32.21 -2.56 -14.01
CA ILE A 18 -31.26 -1.50 -13.71
C ILE A 18 -30.10 -2.18 -12.96
N ILE A 19 -28.90 -2.11 -13.51
CA ILE A 19 -27.70 -2.64 -12.86
C ILE A 19 -26.88 -1.44 -12.40
N ALA A 20 -26.63 -1.36 -11.10
CA ALA A 20 -25.94 -0.25 -10.49
C ALA A 20 -24.99 -0.77 -9.42
N ASP A 21 -23.90 -0.03 -9.22
CA ASP A 21 -23.02 -0.26 -8.07
C ASP A 21 -23.80 -0.02 -6.77
N LEU A 22 -23.61 -0.88 -5.77
CA LEU A 22 -24.22 -0.70 -4.46
C LEU A 22 -23.98 0.71 -3.89
N ASP A 23 -22.81 1.31 -4.13
CA ASP A 23 -22.44 2.63 -3.64
C ASP A 23 -23.24 3.75 -4.32
N GLN A 24 -23.72 3.55 -5.55
CA GLN A 24 -24.57 4.54 -6.23
C GLN A 24 -25.91 4.74 -5.52
N LEU A 25 -26.41 3.71 -4.81
CA LEU A 25 -27.61 3.79 -3.99
C LEU A 25 -27.47 4.87 -2.90
N PHE A 26 -26.25 5.09 -2.40
CA PHE A 26 -25.94 6.01 -1.30
C PHE A 26 -25.32 7.34 -1.76
N SER A 27 -25.22 7.57 -3.07
CA SER A 27 -24.76 8.85 -3.62
C SER A 27 -25.85 9.93 -3.56
N GLU A 28 -25.49 11.21 -3.57
CA GLU A 28 -26.46 12.32 -3.64
C GLU A 28 -27.38 12.24 -4.87
N ARG A 29 -26.93 11.60 -5.95
CA ARG A 29 -27.72 11.39 -7.17
C ARG A 29 -28.65 10.18 -7.08
N GLY A 30 -28.38 9.24 -6.17
CA GLY A 30 -29.08 7.97 -6.03
C GLY A 30 -29.07 7.14 -7.32
N ILE A 31 -29.93 6.12 -7.38
CA ILE A 31 -30.20 5.33 -8.58
C ILE A 31 -31.59 5.70 -9.08
N ALA A 32 -31.66 6.39 -10.23
CA ALA A 32 -32.93 6.75 -10.84
C ALA A 32 -33.66 5.49 -11.34
N MET A 33 -34.83 5.21 -10.75
CA MET A 33 -35.77 4.19 -11.23
C MET A 33 -36.77 4.83 -12.19
N VAL A 34 -37.02 4.21 -13.35
CA VAL A 34 -37.72 4.87 -14.47
C VAL A 34 -39.16 4.38 -14.60
N ALA A 35 -39.51 3.18 -14.09
CA ALA A 35 -40.88 2.66 -14.13
C ALA A 35 -41.24 1.71 -12.95
N ASN A 36 -42.54 1.55 -12.68
CA ASN A 36 -43.06 0.51 -11.79
C ASN A 36 -42.80 -0.88 -12.41
N GLY A 37 -42.04 -1.73 -11.72
CA GLY A 37 -41.67 -3.07 -12.17
C GLY A 37 -40.22 -3.21 -12.64
N ASP A 38 -39.41 -2.14 -12.61
CA ASP A 38 -37.98 -2.23 -12.87
C ASP A 38 -37.29 -3.07 -11.77
N HIS A 39 -36.48 -4.04 -12.19
CA HIS A 39 -35.68 -4.87 -11.27
C HIS A 39 -34.30 -4.24 -11.08
N LEU A 40 -34.01 -3.76 -9.87
CA LEU A 40 -32.70 -3.22 -9.51
C LEU A 40 -31.78 -4.35 -9.03
N THR A 41 -30.73 -4.64 -9.78
CA THR A 41 -29.63 -5.51 -9.35
C THR A 41 -28.51 -4.62 -8.84
N LEU A 42 -28.36 -4.59 -7.51
CA LEU A 42 -27.24 -3.92 -6.86
C LEU A 42 -26.05 -4.87 -6.87
N VAL A 43 -25.03 -4.50 -7.62
CA VAL A 43 -23.77 -5.23 -7.62
C VAL A 43 -23.00 -4.73 -6.39
N SER A 44 -23.07 -5.48 -5.29
CA SER A 44 -22.04 -5.38 -4.26
C SER A 44 -20.81 -6.03 -4.88
N ASP A 45 -19.78 -5.24 -5.13
CA ASP A 45 -18.56 -5.68 -5.78
C ASP A 45 -18.04 -6.99 -5.15
N ARG A 46 -18.32 -8.13 -5.81
CA ARG A 46 -17.64 -9.40 -5.54
C ARG A 46 -16.36 -9.50 -6.37
N SER A 47 -15.99 -8.46 -7.13
CA SER A 47 -14.62 -8.38 -7.63
C SER A 47 -13.72 -8.13 -6.42
N HIS A 48 -12.74 -9.00 -6.23
CA HIS A 48 -11.71 -8.87 -5.21
C HIS A 48 -10.75 -7.67 -5.47
N ASN A 49 -11.18 -6.65 -6.22
CA ASN A 49 -10.33 -5.60 -6.80
C ASN A 49 -10.77 -4.15 -6.50
N ARG A 50 -11.58 -3.91 -5.46
CA ARG A 50 -11.58 -2.58 -4.83
C ARG A 50 -10.26 -2.39 -4.09
N LYS A 51 -9.42 -1.50 -4.61
CA LYS A 51 -8.14 -1.11 -4.02
C LYS A 51 -8.33 -0.37 -2.68
N HIS A 52 -9.42 0.38 -2.53
CA HIS A 52 -9.91 0.90 -1.25
C HIS A 52 -11.42 0.65 -1.10
N PRO A 53 -11.93 0.32 0.10
CA PRO A 53 -13.35 0.46 0.42
C PRO A 53 -13.77 1.94 0.42
N THR A 54 -15.05 2.23 0.17
CA THR A 54 -15.60 3.61 0.19
C THR A 54 -16.35 3.87 1.52
N PRO A 55 -15.84 4.67 2.46
CA PRO A 55 -16.67 5.33 3.48
C PRO A 55 -17.22 6.67 2.94
N GLY A 56 -18.42 7.06 3.37
CA GLY A 56 -19.17 8.23 2.85
C GLY A 56 -18.35 9.52 2.70
N MET A 57 -18.51 10.19 1.55
CA MET A 57 -17.74 11.36 1.13
C MET A 57 -18.19 12.69 1.78
N SER A 58 -17.24 13.64 1.87
CA SER A 58 -17.47 15.09 1.92
C SER A 58 -16.37 15.84 1.14
N PRO A 59 -16.59 17.10 0.71
CA PRO A 59 -16.16 17.58 -0.63
C PRO A 59 -14.77 18.24 -0.73
N ALA A 60 -14.42 18.49 -2.01
CA ALA A 60 -13.14 18.83 -2.64
C ALA A 60 -12.20 19.87 -1.98
N ALA A 61 -10.89 19.66 -2.18
CA ALA A 61 -9.79 20.56 -1.80
C ALA A 61 -9.28 21.41 -2.99
N PRO A 62 -8.68 22.60 -2.74
CA PRO A 62 -8.18 23.50 -3.79
C PRO A 62 -6.68 23.35 -4.09
N GLU A 63 -6.28 23.85 -5.27
CA GLU A 63 -4.92 23.84 -5.83
C GLU A 63 -4.04 25.00 -5.34
N ASN A 64 -2.76 24.73 -5.04
CA ASN A 64 -1.59 25.55 -5.43
C ASN A 64 -0.26 24.95 -4.92
N PRO A 65 0.81 24.85 -5.75
CA PRO A 65 2.13 24.38 -5.31
C PRO A 65 3.11 25.54 -5.07
N ARG A 66 3.88 25.51 -3.97
CA ARG A 66 5.11 26.30 -3.84
C ARG A 66 6.24 25.57 -3.10
N GLN A 67 7.38 25.51 -3.81
CA GLN A 67 8.79 25.37 -3.43
C GLN A 67 9.21 24.26 -2.44
N ALA A 68 10.00 23.32 -2.99
CA ALA A 68 10.51 22.12 -2.35
C ALA A 68 11.54 22.39 -1.24
N GLN A 69 11.24 21.87 -0.05
CA GLN A 69 12.21 21.38 0.92
C GLN A 69 12.07 19.85 1.01
N PRO A 70 13.11 19.10 1.40
CA PRO A 70 13.00 17.64 1.53
C PRO A 70 12.08 17.32 2.71
N ALA A 71 10.87 16.85 2.42
CA ALA A 71 9.80 16.80 3.41
C ALA A 71 9.25 15.39 3.63
N LEU A 72 9.03 15.04 4.89
CA LEU A 72 8.69 13.68 5.34
C LEU A 72 7.33 13.24 4.73
N ARG A 73 7.32 12.10 4.05
CA ARG A 73 6.18 11.56 3.29
C ARG A 73 5.77 10.22 3.94
N PHE A 74 4.48 10.00 4.17
CA PHE A 74 3.93 8.77 4.74
C PHE A 74 2.57 8.44 4.08
N GLU A 75 2.19 7.16 4.09
CA GLU A 75 1.21 6.53 3.18
C GLU A 75 0.09 5.78 3.90
N GLY A 76 -0.45 6.36 4.96
CA GLY A 76 -1.46 5.70 5.79
C GLY A 76 -2.66 5.13 5.01
N GLY A 77 -2.98 5.69 3.84
CA GLY A 77 -3.99 5.13 2.94
C GLY A 77 -3.68 3.73 2.42
N GLU A 78 -2.42 3.43 2.08
CA GLU A 78 -1.98 2.11 1.62
C GLU A 78 -2.13 1.08 2.75
N HIS A 79 -1.63 1.39 3.95
CA HIS A 79 -1.80 0.57 5.16
C HIS A 79 -3.27 0.25 5.46
N THR A 80 -4.15 1.25 5.33
CA THR A 80 -5.59 1.05 5.51
C THR A 80 -6.11 0.00 4.55
N ALA A 81 -5.83 0.13 3.26
CA ALA A 81 -6.28 -0.83 2.25
C ALA A 81 -5.72 -2.23 2.47
N ILE A 82 -4.45 -2.34 2.88
CA ILE A 82 -3.81 -3.63 3.14
C ILE A 82 -4.52 -4.36 4.28
N GLY A 83 -4.71 -3.71 5.43
CA GLY A 83 -5.35 -4.33 6.58
C GLY A 83 -6.84 -4.61 6.36
N ASP A 84 -7.55 -3.71 5.69
CA ASP A 84 -8.98 -3.85 5.41
C ASP A 84 -9.30 -4.96 4.39
N ALA A 85 -8.31 -5.39 3.60
CA ALA A 85 -8.42 -6.53 2.69
C ALA A 85 -8.37 -7.88 3.41
N ALA A 86 -7.97 -7.93 4.69
CA ALA A 86 -7.94 -9.16 5.46
C ALA A 86 -9.35 -9.68 5.80
N LEU A 87 -9.43 -10.95 6.13
CA LEU A 87 -10.65 -11.63 6.57
C LEU A 87 -10.52 -12.02 8.04
N LEU A 88 -11.40 -11.49 8.89
CA LEU A 88 -11.43 -11.76 10.32
C LEU A 88 -12.39 -12.91 10.64
N ARG A 89 -12.08 -13.70 11.67
CA ARG A 89 -12.96 -14.74 12.19
C ARG A 89 -13.26 -14.53 13.67
N PHE A 90 -14.50 -14.76 14.06
CA PHE A 90 -14.93 -14.69 15.46
C PHE A 90 -15.49 -16.03 15.96
N THR A 91 -15.88 -16.92 15.04
CA THR A 91 -16.45 -18.23 15.35
C THR A 91 -15.90 -19.28 14.39
N LYS A 92 -15.57 -20.47 14.91
CA LYS A 92 -14.80 -21.51 14.18
C LYS A 92 -15.38 -21.87 12.82
N ASP A 93 -16.69 -22.07 12.78
CA ASP A 93 -17.41 -22.59 11.61
C ASP A 93 -18.21 -21.50 10.89
N ALA A 94 -18.07 -20.22 11.28
CA ALA A 94 -18.71 -19.10 10.61
C ALA A 94 -17.87 -18.64 9.40
N PRO A 95 -18.52 -18.08 8.35
CA PRO A 95 -17.81 -17.36 7.31
C PRO A 95 -16.93 -16.25 7.91
N ALA A 96 -15.74 -16.06 7.35
CA ALA A 96 -14.91 -14.93 7.72
C ALA A 96 -15.55 -13.63 7.22
N VAL A 97 -15.34 -12.54 7.97
CA VAL A 97 -15.89 -11.22 7.67
C VAL A 97 -14.76 -10.33 7.15
N PRO A 98 -14.94 -9.59 6.05
CA PRO A 98 -13.96 -8.61 5.60
C PRO A 98 -13.66 -7.58 6.69
N ALA A 99 -12.38 -7.31 6.93
CA ALA A 99 -11.95 -6.48 8.05
C ALA A 99 -12.49 -5.03 7.99
N TRP A 100 -12.74 -4.49 6.79
CA TRP A 100 -13.38 -3.19 6.61
C TRP A 100 -14.83 -3.12 7.12
N GLN A 101 -15.51 -4.26 7.26
CA GLN A 101 -16.88 -4.33 7.79
C GLN A 101 -16.90 -4.43 9.32
N VAL A 102 -15.75 -4.63 9.95
CA VAL A 102 -15.65 -4.89 11.39
C VAL A 102 -15.10 -3.66 12.09
N GLN A 103 -15.79 -3.24 13.14
CA GLN A 103 -15.33 -2.19 14.04
C GLN A 103 -14.74 -2.86 15.29
N LEU A 104 -13.43 -2.73 15.47
CA LEU A 104 -12.70 -3.23 16.63
C LEU A 104 -12.75 -2.19 17.74
N HIS A 105 -13.34 -2.54 18.89
CA HIS A 105 -13.52 -1.60 19.98
C HIS A 105 -12.29 -1.56 20.90
N LEU A 106 -11.73 -0.36 21.08
CA LEU A 106 -10.58 -0.13 21.96
C LEU A 106 -11.03 0.31 23.37
N PRO A 107 -10.19 0.13 24.41
CA PRO A 107 -10.53 0.47 25.79
C PRO A 107 -10.94 1.94 26.02
N ASN A 108 -10.41 2.88 25.25
CA ASN A 108 -10.79 4.30 25.32
C ASN A 108 -12.09 4.65 24.58
N GLY A 109 -12.79 3.65 24.03
CA GLY A 109 -14.05 3.81 23.31
C GLY A 109 -13.90 4.29 21.87
N LEU A 110 -12.71 4.16 21.27
CA LEU A 110 -12.55 4.15 19.82
C LEU A 110 -13.13 2.87 19.22
N ALA A 111 -13.63 2.98 18.00
CA ALA A 111 -14.06 1.87 17.17
C ALA A 111 -13.44 2.12 15.80
N LEU A 112 -12.56 1.22 15.37
CA LEU A 112 -11.75 1.37 14.15
C LEU A 112 -11.74 0.05 13.38
N THR A 113 -11.62 0.13 12.05
CA THR A 113 -11.34 -1.08 11.25
C THR A 113 -9.91 -1.56 11.48
N TYR A 114 -9.64 -2.81 11.10
CA TYR A 114 -8.29 -3.36 11.16
C TYR A 114 -7.29 -2.48 10.38
N GLY A 115 -7.62 -2.13 9.13
CA GLY A 115 -6.77 -1.28 8.30
C GLY A 115 -6.51 0.10 8.89
N GLN A 116 -7.53 0.72 9.49
CA GLN A 116 -7.34 2.00 10.18
C GLN A 116 -6.32 1.88 11.30
N ILE A 117 -6.32 0.79 12.08
CA ILE A 117 -5.33 0.59 13.14
C ILE A 117 -3.92 0.34 12.55
N VAL A 118 -3.79 -0.43 11.46
CA VAL A 118 -2.52 -0.59 10.73
C VAL A 118 -1.95 0.77 10.30
N SER A 119 -2.79 1.65 9.78
CA SER A 119 -2.36 2.99 9.32
C SER A 119 -1.99 3.98 10.43
N LEU A 120 -2.46 3.72 11.65
CA LEU A 120 -2.28 4.62 12.80
C LEU A 120 -1.11 4.19 13.68
N GLY A 121 -0.85 2.88 13.79
CA GLY A 121 0.28 2.35 14.54
C GLY A 121 1.61 2.78 13.94
N GLY A 122 2.62 2.98 14.77
CA GLY A 122 4.00 3.31 14.34
C GLY A 122 4.20 4.75 13.84
N ASP A 123 3.31 5.26 12.98
CA ASP A 123 3.41 6.57 12.34
C ASP A 123 2.77 7.70 13.15
N PHE A 124 1.58 7.44 13.70
CA PHE A 124 0.81 8.45 14.43
C PHE A 124 0.75 8.17 15.92
N TYR A 125 0.79 6.90 16.29
CA TYR A 125 0.71 6.42 17.65
C TYR A 125 1.92 5.54 17.97
N GLY A 126 2.57 5.85 19.08
CA GLY A 126 3.84 5.28 19.49
C GLY A 126 4.49 6.17 20.54
N ILE A 127 5.65 5.74 21.05
CA ILE A 127 6.45 6.51 22.01
C ILE A 127 7.76 6.90 21.32
N PRO A 128 7.91 8.16 20.86
CA PRO A 128 9.07 8.56 20.04
C PRO A 128 10.43 8.23 20.65
N ASP A 129 10.57 8.39 21.97
CA ASP A 129 11.84 8.15 22.68
C ASP A 129 12.02 6.70 23.14
N GLN A 130 11.07 5.81 22.82
CA GLN A 130 11.11 4.40 23.18
C GLN A 130 10.74 3.50 21.99
N PRO A 131 11.56 3.46 20.92
CA PRO A 131 11.39 2.47 19.86
C PRO A 131 11.27 1.07 20.44
N ILE A 132 10.40 0.26 19.85
CA ILE A 132 10.09 -1.10 20.28
C ILE A 132 11.33 -1.98 20.15
N CYS A 133 12.04 -1.89 19.03
CA CYS A 133 13.22 -2.70 18.71
C CYS A 133 14.37 -2.50 19.70
N ASP A 134 14.43 -1.36 20.39
CA ASP A 134 15.48 -1.01 21.35
C ASP A 134 15.30 -1.68 22.72
N GLY A 135 14.22 -2.44 22.93
CA GLY A 135 14.11 -3.32 24.10
C GLY A 135 15.21 -4.39 24.08
N ALA A 136 16.00 -4.46 25.15
CA ALA A 136 17.16 -5.35 25.25
C ALA A 136 16.75 -6.84 25.21
N THR A 137 15.62 -7.18 25.82
CA THR A 137 15.07 -8.54 25.84
C THR A 137 13.74 -8.61 25.09
N PRO A 138 13.28 -9.82 24.67
CA PRO A 138 11.94 -9.98 24.10
C PRO A 138 10.82 -9.43 25.01
N ALA A 139 10.96 -9.58 26.33
CA ALA A 139 10.00 -9.04 27.29
C ALA A 139 9.99 -7.49 27.30
N ASP A 140 11.15 -6.86 27.22
CA ASP A 140 11.24 -5.38 27.14
C ASP A 140 10.59 -4.86 25.86
N ARG A 141 10.81 -5.54 24.72
CA ARG A 141 10.19 -5.17 23.45
C ARG A 141 8.67 -5.33 23.49
N LEU A 142 8.19 -6.43 24.08
CA LEU A 142 6.75 -6.65 24.30
C LEU A 142 6.14 -5.52 25.14
N GLN A 143 6.79 -5.11 26.24
CA GLN A 143 6.31 -4.01 27.07
C GLN A 143 6.32 -2.66 26.33
N ARG A 144 7.35 -2.39 25.53
CA ARG A 144 7.43 -1.17 24.69
C ARG A 144 6.32 -1.14 23.65
N PHE A 145 6.04 -2.28 23.01
CA PHE A 145 4.91 -2.42 22.10
C PHE A 145 3.58 -2.12 22.81
N ILE A 146 3.35 -2.70 23.99
CA ILE A 146 2.13 -2.44 24.78
C ILE A 146 1.99 -0.95 25.11
N ASN A 147 3.09 -0.28 25.49
CA ASN A 147 3.08 1.17 25.74
C ASN A 147 2.76 1.97 24.48
N ALA A 148 3.33 1.60 23.33
CA ALA A 148 3.06 2.22 22.04
C ALA A 148 1.59 2.05 21.63
N PHE A 149 1.06 0.82 21.69
CA PHE A 149 -0.34 0.52 21.42
C PHE A 149 -1.30 1.30 22.33
N ASN A 150 -0.98 1.40 23.64
CA ASN A 150 -1.80 2.13 24.60
C ASN A 150 -1.85 3.65 24.33
N SER A 151 -0.87 4.20 23.59
CA SER A 151 -0.97 5.59 23.15
C SER A 151 -2.15 5.81 22.19
N LEU A 152 -2.56 4.80 21.43
CA LEU A 152 -3.80 4.78 20.63
C LEU A 152 -5.00 4.32 21.47
N ALA A 153 -4.86 3.18 22.16
CA ALA A 153 -6.00 2.41 22.65
C ALA A 153 -6.50 2.81 24.05
N ALA A 154 -5.67 3.45 24.87
CA ALA A 154 -5.99 3.73 26.28
C ALA A 154 -6.23 5.22 26.58
N LEU A 155 -5.61 6.13 25.84
CA LEU A 155 -5.70 7.56 26.12
C LEU A 155 -7.03 8.16 25.61
N PRO A 156 -7.80 8.91 26.43
CA PRO A 156 -9.03 9.55 25.99
C PRO A 156 -8.83 10.58 24.85
N ALA A 157 -7.70 11.29 24.85
CA ALA A 157 -7.38 12.30 23.84
C ALA A 157 -7.26 11.69 22.43
N SER A 158 -6.79 10.44 22.33
CA SER A 158 -6.61 9.73 21.06
C SER A 158 -7.92 9.51 20.32
N LYS A 159 -9.07 9.51 21.01
CA LYS A 159 -10.37 9.33 20.37
C LYS A 159 -10.70 10.42 19.35
N ALA A 160 -10.53 11.68 19.73
CA ALA A 160 -10.81 12.80 18.82
C ALA A 160 -9.67 12.97 17.81
N GLU A 161 -8.43 12.79 18.24
CA GLU A 161 -7.23 12.96 17.41
C GLU A 161 -7.19 11.94 16.26
N ALA A 162 -7.46 10.66 16.52
CA ALA A 162 -7.46 9.62 15.48
C ALA A 162 -8.46 9.93 14.36
N MET A 163 -9.65 10.43 14.70
CA MET A 163 -10.65 10.81 13.70
C MET A 163 -10.21 11.99 12.82
N LEU A 164 -9.45 12.94 13.38
CA LEU A 164 -8.88 14.04 12.61
C LEU A 164 -7.78 13.54 11.66
N ILE A 165 -6.90 12.66 12.14
CA ILE A 165 -5.85 12.03 11.34
C ILE A 165 -6.44 11.27 10.16
N LEU A 166 -7.44 10.41 10.43
CA LEU A 166 -8.15 9.64 9.42
C LEU A 166 -8.89 10.54 8.42
N GLY A 167 -9.42 11.68 8.88
CA GLY A 167 -10.04 12.68 7.99
C GLY A 167 -9.06 13.28 6.98
N VAL A 168 -7.81 13.53 7.38
CA VAL A 168 -6.75 13.98 6.46
C VAL A 168 -6.33 12.85 5.52
N MET A 169 -6.19 11.62 6.04
CA MET A 169 -5.88 10.43 5.24
C MET A 169 -6.96 10.13 4.18
N GLN A 170 -8.22 10.43 4.46
CA GLN A 170 -9.30 10.27 3.48
C GLN A 170 -9.12 11.17 2.24
N LYS A 171 -8.42 12.31 2.35
CA LYS A 171 -8.08 13.17 1.19
C LYS A 171 -7.13 12.43 0.24
N GLU A 172 -6.11 11.79 0.80
CA GLU A 172 -5.16 10.96 0.07
C GLU A 172 -5.86 9.78 -0.63
N ILE A 173 -6.66 9.01 0.13
CA ILE A 173 -7.44 7.87 -0.39
C ILE A 173 -8.36 8.29 -1.54
N SER A 174 -9.04 9.43 -1.39
CA SER A 174 -9.96 9.94 -2.42
C SER A 174 -9.22 10.32 -3.70
N ALA A 175 -8.05 10.94 -3.57
CA ALA A 175 -7.22 11.33 -4.71
C ALA A 175 -6.62 10.11 -5.42
N ALA A 176 -6.15 9.10 -4.67
CA ALA A 176 -5.65 7.84 -5.23
C ALA A 176 -6.77 7.07 -5.97
N ASN A 177 -7.95 6.94 -5.36
CA ASN A 177 -9.11 6.33 -6.00
C ASN A 177 -9.51 7.04 -7.29
N GLN A 178 -9.41 8.37 -7.33
CA GLN A 178 -9.67 9.12 -8.55
C GLN A 178 -8.65 8.81 -9.64
N ALA A 179 -7.35 8.77 -9.31
CA ALA A 179 -6.32 8.37 -10.27
C ALA A 179 -6.54 6.96 -10.82
N ILE A 180 -6.89 6.01 -9.97
CA ILE A 180 -7.22 4.63 -10.37
C ILE A 180 -8.37 4.63 -11.38
N ARG A 181 -9.47 5.34 -11.10
CA ARG A 181 -10.61 5.46 -12.03
C ARG A 181 -10.22 6.10 -13.36
N ASP A 182 -9.33 7.09 -13.32
CA ASP A 182 -8.82 7.76 -14.51
C ASP A 182 -7.80 6.91 -15.29
N GLY A 183 -7.34 5.79 -14.71
CA GLY A 183 -6.31 4.91 -15.25
C GLY A 183 -4.89 5.47 -15.14
N LYS A 184 -4.68 6.45 -14.26
CA LYS A 184 -3.37 6.99 -13.92
C LYS A 184 -2.71 6.16 -12.84
N GLN A 185 -1.38 6.26 -12.74
CA GLN A 185 -0.66 5.62 -11.64
C GLN A 185 -0.87 6.42 -10.34
N PRO A 186 -1.29 5.77 -9.23
CA PRO A 186 -1.55 6.47 -7.98
C PRO A 186 -0.36 7.24 -7.42
N HIS A 187 0.87 6.79 -7.64
CA HIS A 187 2.05 7.54 -7.21
C HIS A 187 2.12 8.97 -7.78
N GLU A 188 1.59 9.22 -8.98
CA GLU A 188 1.58 10.56 -9.59
C GLU A 188 0.80 11.55 -8.73
N VAL A 189 -0.26 11.07 -8.07
CA VAL A 189 -1.07 11.85 -7.14
C VAL A 189 -0.33 12.04 -5.82
N TYR A 190 0.30 10.99 -5.30
CA TYR A 190 1.09 11.08 -4.07
C TYR A 190 2.28 12.04 -4.19
N ASP A 191 2.87 12.16 -5.38
CA ASP A 191 3.90 13.14 -5.68
C ASP A 191 3.33 14.56 -5.79
N ALA A 192 2.12 14.73 -6.34
CA ALA A 192 1.46 16.02 -6.49
C ALA A 192 0.91 16.59 -5.17
N LEU A 193 0.38 15.74 -4.28
CA LEU A 193 -0.11 16.14 -2.95
C LEU A 193 1.01 16.72 -2.06
N GLY A 194 2.26 16.30 -2.31
CA GLY A 194 3.44 16.79 -1.62
C GLY A 194 3.29 16.67 -0.10
N ASP A 195 3.67 17.73 0.61
CA ASP A 195 3.86 17.70 2.07
C ASP A 195 2.70 18.33 2.84
N THR A 196 1.67 18.77 2.10
CA THR A 196 0.51 19.45 2.67
C THR A 196 -0.21 18.59 3.71
N LEU A 197 -0.25 17.27 3.50
CA LEU A 197 -0.83 16.33 4.46
C LEU A 197 0.04 16.16 5.71
N SER A 198 1.35 16.04 5.53
CA SER A 198 2.33 15.96 6.64
C SER A 198 2.28 17.20 7.55
N GLU A 199 2.07 18.38 6.97
CA GLU A 199 1.85 19.63 7.71
C GLU A 199 0.55 19.60 8.54
N GLU A 200 -0.55 19.09 7.98
CA GLU A 200 -1.82 18.95 8.70
C GLU A 200 -1.70 17.92 9.84
N TRP A 201 -1.09 16.76 9.58
CA TRP A 201 -0.85 15.73 10.58
C TRP A 201 0.08 16.19 11.70
N ASN A 202 1.11 16.98 11.38
CA ASN A 202 1.97 17.57 12.40
C ASN A 202 1.17 18.47 13.34
N LYS A 203 0.28 19.32 12.81
CA LYS A 203 -0.58 20.19 13.62
C LYS A 203 -1.55 19.39 14.49
N ILE A 204 -2.19 18.36 13.93
CA ILE A 204 -3.13 17.51 14.67
C ILE A 204 -2.44 16.83 15.86
N THR A 205 -1.19 16.39 15.67
CA THR A 205 -0.41 15.67 16.70
C THR A 205 0.38 16.59 17.63
N GLY A 206 -0.05 17.85 17.77
CA GLY A 206 0.49 18.83 18.73
C GLY A 206 1.73 19.60 18.29
N GLY A 207 2.03 19.59 16.99
CA GLY A 207 3.09 20.36 16.36
C GLY A 207 2.60 21.64 15.67
N GLY A 208 3.52 22.30 14.96
CA GLY A 208 3.26 23.50 14.18
C GLY A 208 3.04 24.76 15.03
N SER A 209 3.14 25.91 14.36
CA SER A 209 3.03 27.25 14.93
C SER A 209 2.42 28.21 13.91
N PHE A 210 2.20 29.46 14.32
CA PHE A 210 1.70 30.51 13.43
C PHE A 210 2.66 30.87 12.29
N VAL A 211 3.96 30.56 12.42
CA VAL A 211 5.00 30.85 11.40
C VAL A 211 5.44 29.62 10.62
N SER A 212 5.17 28.40 11.11
CA SER A 212 5.60 27.17 10.45
C SER A 212 4.65 26.04 10.77
N ALA A 213 4.14 25.36 9.73
CA ALA A 213 3.33 24.17 9.92
C ALA A 213 4.13 22.96 10.45
N LEU A 214 5.44 22.95 10.26
CA LEU A 214 6.33 21.84 10.63
C LEU A 214 6.95 22.01 12.03
N PHE A 215 7.13 23.24 12.51
CA PHE A 215 7.80 23.50 13.80
C PHE A 215 6.89 24.21 14.82
N PRO A 216 6.88 23.76 16.10
CA PRO A 216 7.60 22.59 16.65
C PRO A 216 7.10 21.25 16.11
N LEU A 217 7.89 20.19 16.30
CA LEU A 217 7.52 18.84 15.88
C LEU A 217 6.43 18.27 16.80
N GLY A 218 5.30 17.91 16.21
CA GLY A 218 4.25 17.09 16.80
C GLY A 218 4.66 15.63 16.90
N ARG A 219 3.81 14.78 17.49
CA ARG A 219 4.12 13.35 17.68
C ARG A 219 4.41 12.65 16.35
N TYR A 220 3.66 12.95 15.30
CA TYR A 220 3.85 12.39 13.96
C TYR A 220 5.29 12.62 13.44
N LEU A 221 5.76 13.88 13.41
CA LEU A 221 7.12 14.16 12.92
C LEU A 221 8.22 13.65 13.87
N LYS A 222 7.93 13.53 15.17
CA LYS A 222 8.87 12.91 16.13
C LYS A 222 9.03 11.42 15.90
N LEU A 223 7.92 10.70 15.65
CA LEU A 223 7.95 9.29 15.28
C LEU A 223 8.72 9.11 13.98
N ALA A 224 8.44 9.91 12.95
CA ALA A 224 9.17 9.91 11.69
C ALA A 224 10.69 10.18 11.84
N ALA A 225 11.09 11.02 12.80
CA ALA A 225 12.49 11.30 13.08
C ALA A 225 13.21 10.11 13.75
N ASN A 226 12.53 9.39 14.66
CA ASN A 226 13.06 8.21 15.36
C ASN A 226 12.26 6.94 15.02
N ASN A 227 12.29 6.55 13.74
CA ASN A 227 11.48 5.47 13.16
C ASN A 227 12.29 4.20 12.89
N THR A 228 13.24 3.82 13.75
CA THR A 228 14.04 2.59 13.51
C THR A 228 13.17 1.35 13.41
N ASP A 229 12.02 1.31 14.11
CA ASP A 229 11.04 0.22 14.07
C ASP A 229 10.44 -0.03 12.69
N HIS A 230 10.71 0.81 11.69
CA HIS A 230 10.20 0.67 10.31
C HIS A 230 11.16 -0.11 9.39
N PHE A 231 12.42 -0.29 9.80
CA PHE A 231 13.48 -0.73 8.88
C PHE A 231 13.97 -2.15 9.18
N GLY A 232 13.86 -3.03 8.19
CA GLY A 232 14.52 -4.33 8.13
C GLY A 232 14.40 -5.15 9.41
N GLU A 233 15.53 -5.52 10.00
CA GLU A 233 15.55 -6.39 11.19
C GLU A 233 14.87 -5.75 12.41
N TRP A 234 14.80 -4.42 12.46
CA TRP A 234 14.17 -3.68 13.56
C TRP A 234 12.65 -3.72 13.44
N ALA A 235 12.09 -3.59 12.22
CA ALA A 235 10.68 -3.84 11.94
C ALA A 235 10.26 -5.27 12.23
N LEU A 236 11.11 -6.24 11.87
CA LEU A 236 10.88 -7.64 12.23
C LEU A 236 10.78 -7.83 13.76
N LEU A 237 11.64 -7.18 14.54
CA LEU A 237 11.57 -7.24 16.01
C LEU A 237 10.32 -6.55 16.59
N ALA A 238 9.92 -5.42 16.01
CA ALA A 238 8.72 -4.69 16.42
C ALA A 238 7.44 -5.51 16.13
N TYR A 239 7.33 -6.09 14.92
CA TYR A 239 6.26 -7.01 14.55
C TYR A 239 6.22 -8.23 15.48
N ILE A 240 7.35 -8.91 15.72
CA ILE A 240 7.38 -10.10 16.59
C ILE A 240 6.87 -9.75 17.99
N ALA A 241 7.30 -8.62 18.56
CA ALA A 241 6.84 -8.17 19.87
C ALA A 241 5.32 -7.91 19.90
N GLY A 242 4.81 -7.21 18.88
CA GLY A 242 3.40 -6.89 18.77
C GLY A 242 2.50 -8.09 18.52
N HIS A 243 2.86 -8.93 17.56
CA HIS A 243 2.14 -10.16 17.25
C HIS A 243 2.14 -11.10 18.46
N THR A 244 3.27 -11.26 19.16
CA THR A 244 3.31 -12.03 20.42
C THR A 244 2.30 -11.50 21.44
N ALA A 245 2.20 -10.18 21.61
CA ALA A 245 1.25 -9.57 22.54
C ALA A 245 -0.21 -9.81 22.10
N ALA A 246 -0.49 -9.75 20.79
CA ALA A 246 -1.81 -10.06 20.23
C ALA A 246 -2.20 -11.53 20.46
N LEU A 247 -1.28 -12.49 20.26
CA LEU A 247 -1.51 -13.91 20.51
C LEU A 247 -1.77 -14.19 22.01
N GLN A 248 -1.02 -13.52 22.90
CA GLN A 248 -1.29 -13.59 24.35
C GLN A 248 -2.67 -13.01 24.70
N GLN A 249 -3.08 -11.93 24.05
CA GLN A 249 -4.40 -11.34 24.21
C GLN A 249 -5.52 -12.26 23.67
N ALA A 250 -5.26 -13.03 22.60
CA ALA A 250 -6.18 -14.04 22.08
C ALA A 250 -6.41 -15.21 23.07
N VAL A 251 -5.38 -15.62 23.81
CA VAL A 251 -5.50 -16.57 24.93
C VAL A 251 -6.38 -16.01 26.04
N ILE A 252 -6.22 -14.73 26.40
CA ILE A 252 -7.10 -14.05 27.39
C ILE A 252 -8.55 -14.04 26.89
N ALA A 253 -8.75 -13.77 25.61
CA ALA A 253 -10.09 -13.76 25.01
C ALA A 253 -10.76 -15.12 25.10
N ARG A 254 -10.04 -16.21 24.79
CA ARG A 254 -10.59 -17.55 24.90
C ARG A 254 -11.00 -17.89 26.34
N ASN A 255 -10.11 -17.59 27.30
CA ASN A 255 -10.31 -17.94 28.70
C ASN A 255 -11.41 -17.12 29.38
N SER A 256 -11.63 -15.88 28.93
CA SER A 256 -12.71 -15.02 29.45
C SER A 256 -14.07 -15.27 28.80
N GLY A 257 -14.10 -15.75 27.55
CA GLY A 257 -15.33 -15.85 26.76
C GLY A 257 -15.91 -14.48 26.36
N ASP A 258 -15.17 -13.39 26.52
CA ASP A 258 -15.57 -12.03 26.15
C ASP A 258 -15.06 -11.71 24.74
N GLU A 259 -15.98 -11.57 23.78
CA GLU A 259 -15.66 -11.25 22.39
C GLU A 259 -14.86 -9.95 22.24
N LYS A 260 -15.02 -8.99 23.17
CA LYS A 260 -14.24 -7.73 23.16
C LYS A 260 -12.75 -7.96 23.35
N GLN A 261 -12.37 -9.03 24.05
CA GLN A 261 -10.95 -9.38 24.22
C GLN A 261 -10.36 -9.93 22.92
N LEU A 262 -11.17 -10.59 22.07
CA LEU A 262 -10.74 -11.03 20.74
C LEU A 262 -10.63 -9.84 19.78
N GLU A 263 -11.57 -8.90 19.85
CA GLU A 263 -11.44 -7.62 19.14
C GLU A 263 -10.15 -6.88 19.55
N LEU A 264 -9.84 -6.84 20.84
CA LEU A 264 -8.59 -6.25 21.33
C LEU A 264 -7.35 -7.00 20.83
N ALA A 265 -7.40 -8.33 20.75
CA ALA A 265 -6.32 -9.13 20.16
C ALA A 265 -6.10 -8.76 18.68
N TYR A 266 -7.17 -8.66 17.89
CA TYR A 266 -7.08 -8.19 16.51
C TYR A 266 -6.58 -6.75 16.40
N ALA A 267 -6.99 -5.85 17.31
CA ALA A 267 -6.50 -4.47 17.32
C ALA A 267 -5.00 -4.40 17.64
N MET A 268 -4.51 -5.18 18.60
CA MET A 268 -3.09 -5.30 18.88
C MET A 268 -2.35 -5.88 17.66
N ASN A 269 -2.94 -6.88 17.00
CA ASN A 269 -2.35 -7.46 15.80
C ASN A 269 -2.27 -6.46 14.65
N ALA A 270 -3.32 -5.68 14.41
CA ALA A 270 -3.33 -4.63 13.40
C ALA A 270 -2.24 -3.58 13.64
N PHE A 271 -2.04 -3.18 14.90
CA PHE A 271 -0.96 -2.26 15.26
C PHE A 271 0.42 -2.89 15.03
N ALA A 272 0.57 -4.20 15.24
CA ALA A 272 1.79 -4.93 14.93
C ALA A 272 2.02 -5.08 13.42
N ASP A 273 0.94 -5.32 12.67
CA ASP A 273 0.96 -5.51 11.22
C ASP A 273 1.41 -4.25 10.48
N HIS A 274 1.36 -3.06 11.08
CA HIS A 274 2.04 -1.89 10.55
C HIS A 274 3.52 -2.21 10.23
N TYR A 275 4.25 -2.72 11.22
CA TYR A 275 5.65 -3.12 11.06
C TYR A 275 5.82 -4.36 10.16
N LEU A 276 4.80 -5.22 10.06
CA LEU A 276 4.81 -6.31 9.07
C LEU A 276 4.74 -5.75 7.66
N THR A 277 3.87 -4.77 7.44
CA THR A 277 3.64 -4.15 6.13
C THR A 277 4.82 -3.31 5.68
N ASP A 278 5.57 -2.71 6.60
CA ASP A 278 6.85 -2.06 6.33
C ASP A 278 7.88 -3.03 5.70
N LEU A 279 7.85 -4.31 6.08
CA LEU A 279 8.71 -5.34 5.48
C LEU A 279 8.31 -5.68 4.03
N PHE A 280 7.28 -5.04 3.48
CA PHE A 280 6.90 -5.11 2.08
C PHE A 280 7.12 -3.78 1.34
N SER A 281 7.83 -2.83 1.95
CA SER A 281 8.34 -1.65 1.28
C SER A 281 9.83 -1.77 0.99
N ALA A 282 10.23 -1.69 -0.28
CA ALA A 282 11.64 -1.81 -0.68
C ALA A 282 12.56 -0.81 0.06
N GLY A 283 12.09 0.42 0.27
CA GLY A 283 12.78 1.48 1.02
C GLY A 283 13.02 1.17 2.48
N HIS A 284 12.43 0.11 3.02
CA HIS A 284 12.57 -0.32 4.42
C HIS A 284 13.50 -1.52 4.60
N LEU A 285 13.90 -2.23 3.53
CA LEU A 285 14.53 -3.56 3.67
C LEU A 285 16.03 -3.54 4.02
N ARG A 286 16.81 -2.80 3.24
CA ARG A 286 18.28 -2.86 3.28
C ARG A 286 18.96 -1.57 3.77
N ILE A 287 18.18 -0.57 4.18
CA ILE A 287 18.67 0.74 4.59
C ILE A 287 19.27 0.60 6.00
N PRO A 288 20.56 0.97 6.22
CA PRO A 288 21.18 0.87 7.54
C PRO A 288 20.81 2.08 8.42
N ARG A 289 19.51 2.26 8.68
CA ARG A 289 18.92 3.44 9.32
C ARG A 289 19.58 3.79 10.66
N LYS A 290 19.67 2.81 11.56
CA LYS A 290 20.23 2.99 12.91
C LYS A 290 21.73 3.31 12.87
N GLN A 291 22.48 2.63 12.01
CA GLN A 291 23.91 2.83 11.86
C GLN A 291 24.20 4.20 11.23
N LEU A 292 23.41 4.65 10.25
CA LEU A 292 23.53 5.97 9.65
C LEU A 292 23.26 7.10 10.64
N ALA A 293 22.22 6.98 11.48
CA ALA A 293 21.94 7.94 12.54
C ALA A 293 23.09 8.03 13.57
N ALA A 294 23.84 6.94 13.78
CA ALA A 294 24.97 6.90 14.72
C ALA A 294 26.27 7.50 14.15
N VAL A 295 26.52 7.40 12.84
CA VAL A 295 27.79 7.86 12.22
C VAL A 295 27.72 9.27 11.64
N VAL A 296 26.52 9.82 11.40
CA VAL A 296 26.33 11.17 10.86
C VAL A 296 25.99 12.15 11.98
N THR A 297 26.67 13.29 12.02
CA THR A 297 26.40 14.38 12.99
C THR A 297 25.88 15.64 12.25
N PRO A 298 24.75 16.23 12.67
CA PRO A 298 23.82 15.72 13.69
C PRO A 298 23.10 14.44 13.22
N SER A 299 22.58 13.62 14.16
CA SER A 299 21.88 12.36 13.84
C SER A 299 20.70 12.57 12.89
N ASP A 300 19.99 13.69 13.03
CA ASP A 300 18.86 14.08 12.17
C ASP A 300 19.29 14.23 10.70
N LEU A 301 20.53 14.67 10.45
CA LEU A 301 21.09 14.71 9.10
C LEU A 301 21.34 13.30 8.57
N GLY A 302 21.76 12.37 9.43
CA GLY A 302 21.86 10.94 9.11
C GLY A 302 20.51 10.40 8.65
N SER A 303 19.47 10.66 9.45
CA SER A 303 18.10 10.33 9.10
C SER A 303 17.66 10.96 7.76
N LEU A 304 17.98 12.23 7.52
CA LEU A 304 17.64 12.91 6.27
C LEU A 304 18.35 12.30 5.06
N VAL A 305 19.64 11.96 5.14
CA VAL A 305 20.37 11.40 3.99
C VAL A 305 19.96 9.95 3.68
N THR A 306 19.61 9.16 4.69
CA THR A 306 19.11 7.78 4.47
C THR A 306 17.84 7.78 3.62
N ARG A 307 17.05 8.86 3.67
CA ARG A 307 15.80 8.97 2.93
C ARG A 307 16.02 8.94 1.41
N PHE A 308 17.15 9.44 0.91
CA PHE A 308 17.43 9.33 -0.53
C PHE A 308 17.58 7.87 -0.97
N MET A 309 18.13 7.01 -0.12
CA MET A 309 18.20 5.57 -0.38
C MET A 309 16.82 4.91 -0.25
N HIS A 310 16.05 5.30 0.76
CA HIS A 310 14.66 4.89 0.95
C HIS A 310 13.83 5.17 -0.31
N ASP A 311 13.79 6.43 -0.76
CA ASP A 311 12.99 6.86 -1.90
C ASP A 311 13.50 6.24 -3.23
N GLU A 312 14.82 6.00 -3.33
CA GLU A 312 15.45 5.28 -4.44
C GLU A 312 15.00 3.82 -4.52
N ASP A 313 15.11 3.07 -3.41
CA ASP A 313 14.71 1.66 -3.32
C ASP A 313 13.19 1.53 -3.51
N SER A 314 12.38 2.41 -2.92
CA SER A 314 10.91 2.41 -3.10
C SER A 314 10.50 2.67 -4.54
N LYS A 315 11.18 3.61 -5.24
CA LYS A 315 10.86 3.97 -6.63
C LYS A 315 11.27 2.90 -7.64
N TYR A 316 12.48 2.35 -7.49
CA TYR A 316 13.05 1.45 -8.48
C TYR A 316 12.86 -0.02 -8.17
N GLY A 317 12.50 -0.34 -6.93
CA GLY A 317 12.20 -1.67 -6.43
C GLY A 317 13.42 -2.58 -6.28
N LEU A 318 13.24 -3.67 -5.54
CA LEU A 318 14.27 -4.67 -5.27
C LEU A 318 13.77 -6.06 -5.67
N ASN A 319 14.66 -6.88 -6.19
CA ASN A 319 14.44 -8.31 -6.32
C ASN A 319 14.64 -8.97 -4.95
N VAL A 320 13.61 -9.69 -4.50
CA VAL A 320 13.57 -10.36 -3.19
C VAL A 320 13.11 -11.80 -3.31
N SER A 321 13.36 -12.56 -2.26
CA SER A 321 12.85 -13.91 -2.07
C SER A 321 12.40 -14.12 -0.63
N ASN A 322 11.51 -15.08 -0.37
CA ASN A 322 11.05 -15.42 0.98
C ASN A 322 11.41 -16.85 1.39
N ALA A 323 11.07 -17.24 2.62
CA ALA A 323 11.35 -18.57 3.16
C ALA A 323 10.55 -19.70 2.49
N ASN A 324 9.48 -19.37 1.75
CA ASN A 324 8.73 -20.32 0.92
C ASN A 324 9.37 -20.56 -0.45
N GLY A 325 10.44 -19.84 -0.79
CA GLY A 325 11.12 -19.94 -2.08
C GLY A 325 10.48 -19.10 -3.19
N ASP A 326 9.48 -18.27 -2.87
CA ASP A 326 8.94 -17.31 -3.83
C ASP A 326 10.00 -16.24 -4.14
N GLN A 327 9.96 -15.71 -5.37
CA GLN A 327 10.79 -14.60 -5.81
C GLN A 327 9.93 -13.57 -6.53
N TRP A 328 10.12 -12.29 -6.23
CA TRP A 328 9.41 -11.20 -6.89
C TRP A 328 10.21 -9.90 -6.84
N HIS A 329 9.74 -8.91 -7.60
CA HIS A 329 10.23 -7.55 -7.52
C HIS A 329 9.29 -6.74 -6.64
N ILE A 330 9.82 -6.19 -5.55
CA ILE A 330 9.10 -5.41 -4.54
C ILE A 330 9.34 -3.92 -4.83
N TYR A 331 8.28 -3.14 -5.03
CA TYR A 331 8.37 -1.68 -4.91
C TYR A 331 8.07 -1.28 -3.47
N GLY A 332 8.30 -0.02 -3.15
CA GLY A 332 8.06 0.45 -1.80
C GLY A 332 7.00 1.52 -1.73
N ASP A 333 7.24 2.36 -0.77
CA ASP A 333 6.44 3.51 -0.41
C ASP A 333 5.84 4.25 -1.62
N LYS A 334 4.51 4.48 -1.60
CA LYS A 334 3.67 5.13 -2.63
C LYS A 334 3.37 4.29 -3.86
N ARG A 335 3.80 3.03 -3.87
CA ARG A 335 3.69 2.15 -5.03
C ARG A 335 2.69 1.03 -4.83
N TYR A 336 2.09 0.88 -3.64
CA TYR A 336 1.18 -0.23 -3.35
C TYR A 336 0.08 -0.31 -4.39
N PHE A 337 -0.47 0.81 -4.88
CA PHE A 337 -1.53 0.78 -5.90
C PHE A 337 -1.06 0.86 -7.35
N ASP A 338 0.23 1.02 -7.60
CA ASP A 338 0.77 1.08 -8.96
C ASP A 338 0.61 -0.27 -9.68
N SER A 339 0.51 -0.26 -11.01
CA SER A 339 0.34 -1.49 -11.79
C SER A 339 1.48 -2.48 -11.58
N VAL A 340 2.70 -1.96 -11.41
CA VAL A 340 3.95 -2.73 -11.28
C VAL A 340 4.06 -3.52 -9.97
N ASP A 341 3.37 -3.09 -8.91
CA ASP A 341 3.53 -3.69 -7.58
C ASP A 341 2.58 -4.88 -7.32
N SER A 342 2.00 -5.45 -8.37
CA SER A 342 0.99 -6.50 -8.25
C SER A 342 1.49 -7.78 -7.55
N ALA A 343 2.73 -8.18 -7.83
CA ALA A 343 3.35 -9.34 -7.22
C ALA A 343 3.63 -9.13 -5.72
N ASN A 344 4.08 -7.93 -5.36
CA ASN A 344 4.33 -7.55 -3.97
C ASN A 344 3.03 -7.48 -3.17
N ARG A 345 2.00 -6.81 -3.70
CA ARG A 345 0.65 -6.78 -3.11
C ARG A 345 0.12 -8.16 -2.78
N LYS A 346 0.36 -9.14 -3.66
CA LYS A 346 -0.06 -10.53 -3.44
C LYS A 346 0.65 -11.14 -2.22
N GLN A 347 1.97 -11.00 -2.13
CA GLN A 347 2.75 -11.53 -1.00
C GLN A 347 2.39 -10.84 0.32
N LEU A 348 2.23 -9.52 0.30
CA LEU A 348 1.81 -8.74 1.45
C LEU A 348 0.42 -9.17 1.96
N LYS A 349 -0.57 -9.32 1.06
CA LYS A 349 -1.91 -9.81 1.44
C LYS A 349 -1.87 -11.21 2.06
N LEU A 350 -1.01 -12.09 1.56
CA LEU A 350 -0.81 -13.41 2.17
C LEU A 350 -0.20 -13.30 3.57
N ALA A 351 0.83 -12.47 3.76
CA ALA A 351 1.47 -12.28 5.06
C ALA A 351 0.50 -11.73 6.12
N VAL A 352 -0.25 -10.69 5.79
CA VAL A 352 -1.24 -10.08 6.69
C VAL A 352 -2.38 -11.05 6.99
N GLN A 353 -2.89 -11.78 5.99
CA GLN A 353 -3.90 -12.80 6.26
C GLN A 353 -3.38 -13.90 7.19
N ARG A 354 -2.11 -14.33 7.03
CA ARG A 354 -1.51 -15.30 7.96
C ARG A 354 -1.39 -14.73 9.38
N SER A 355 -0.97 -13.49 9.53
CA SER A 355 -0.91 -12.80 10.83
C SER A 355 -2.29 -12.80 11.52
N VAL A 356 -3.34 -12.45 10.77
CA VAL A 356 -4.74 -12.49 11.27
C VAL A 356 -5.19 -13.90 11.62
N ASP A 357 -4.92 -14.89 10.76
CA ASP A 357 -5.30 -16.29 10.99
C ASP A 357 -4.65 -16.83 12.26
N GLU A 358 -3.39 -16.50 12.53
CA GLU A 358 -2.65 -16.93 13.72
C GLU A 358 -3.29 -16.44 15.03
N VAL A 359 -3.83 -15.22 15.04
CA VAL A 359 -4.61 -14.70 16.19
C VAL A 359 -5.81 -15.58 16.47
N PHE A 360 -6.57 -15.92 15.43
CA PHE A 360 -7.75 -16.76 15.58
C PHE A 360 -7.42 -18.20 15.93
N ASP A 361 -6.37 -18.77 15.34
CA ASP A 361 -5.91 -20.13 15.63
C ASP A 361 -5.42 -20.24 17.07
N THR A 362 -4.73 -19.23 17.60
CA THR A 362 -4.38 -19.15 19.02
C THR A 362 -5.61 -18.98 19.90
N PHE A 363 -6.57 -18.12 19.55
CA PHE A 363 -7.87 -18.04 20.23
C PHE A 363 -8.60 -19.39 20.25
N GLN A 364 -8.45 -20.22 19.20
CA GLN A 364 -9.11 -21.53 19.09
C GLN A 364 -8.38 -22.67 19.80
N SER A 365 -7.07 -22.56 19.98
CA SER A 365 -6.24 -23.63 20.53
C SER A 365 -5.77 -23.38 21.96
N ASP A 366 -5.79 -22.12 22.42
CA ASP A 366 -5.12 -21.67 23.65
C ASP A 366 -3.58 -21.85 23.62
N VAL A 367 -3.00 -22.00 22.42
CA VAL A 367 -1.57 -22.22 22.22
C VAL A 367 -0.97 -21.02 21.51
N VAL A 368 0.01 -20.38 22.16
CA VAL A 368 0.83 -19.33 21.56
C VAL A 368 2.02 -19.97 20.85
N PRO A 369 2.11 -19.94 19.51
CA PRO A 369 3.29 -20.42 18.80
C PRO A 369 4.53 -19.59 19.16
N ALA A 370 5.71 -20.23 19.13
CA ALA A 370 6.96 -19.51 19.26
C ALA A 370 7.21 -18.61 18.04
N PRO A 371 7.90 -17.46 18.18
CA PRO A 371 8.14 -16.54 17.06
C PRO A 371 8.78 -17.15 15.82
N SER A 372 9.64 -18.15 15.99
CA SER A 372 10.25 -18.88 14.86
C SER A 372 9.26 -19.72 14.04
N SER A 373 8.03 -19.91 14.54
CA SER A 373 6.97 -20.67 13.89
C SER A 373 5.89 -19.78 13.27
N TYR A 374 6.00 -18.45 13.37
CA TYR A 374 5.02 -17.54 12.77
C TYR A 374 4.95 -17.74 11.26
N LEU A 375 3.76 -18.07 10.77
CA LEU A 375 3.46 -18.34 9.37
C LEU A 375 3.52 -17.06 8.54
N ALA A 376 3.11 -15.92 9.10
CA ALA A 376 3.27 -14.61 8.44
C ALA A 376 4.73 -14.34 8.04
N LEU A 377 5.68 -14.69 8.91
CA LEU A 377 7.12 -14.50 8.67
C LEU A 377 7.69 -15.42 7.58
N LYS A 378 6.94 -16.39 7.07
CA LYS A 378 7.39 -17.16 5.91
C LYS A 378 7.23 -16.42 4.59
N HIS A 379 6.36 -15.41 4.57
CA HIS A 379 6.07 -14.59 3.39
C HIS A 379 6.95 -13.35 3.26
N VAL A 380 7.56 -12.88 4.36
CA VAL A 380 8.39 -11.66 4.33
C VAL A 380 9.66 -11.87 3.50
N PRO A 381 10.18 -10.82 2.85
CA PRO A 381 11.49 -10.85 2.20
C PRO A 381 12.63 -11.31 3.12
N ASP A 382 13.58 -12.07 2.58
CA ASP A 382 14.82 -12.41 3.25
C ASP A 382 15.71 -11.15 3.35
N LEU A 383 15.73 -10.59 4.56
CA LEU A 383 16.48 -9.38 4.91
C LEU A 383 18.00 -9.53 4.80
N ASN A 384 18.54 -10.75 4.81
CA ASN A 384 19.96 -10.98 4.58
C ASN A 384 20.26 -11.09 3.09
N ALA A 385 19.38 -11.72 2.32
CA ALA A 385 19.54 -11.84 0.87
C ALA A 385 19.46 -10.47 0.18
N VAL A 386 18.49 -9.62 0.55
CA VAL A 386 18.27 -8.31 -0.08
C VAL A 386 19.41 -7.30 0.15
N LYS A 387 20.21 -7.50 1.20
CA LYS A 387 21.41 -6.68 1.49
C LYS A 387 22.59 -7.03 0.58
N LYS A 388 22.56 -8.19 -0.08
CA LYS A 388 23.63 -8.62 -0.99
C LYS A 388 23.51 -7.89 -2.33
N PRO A 389 24.63 -7.62 -3.03
CA PRO A 389 24.61 -6.87 -4.28
C PRO A 389 24.03 -7.67 -5.46
N GLU A 390 23.97 -9.00 -5.39
CA GLU A 390 23.50 -9.81 -6.52
C GLU A 390 22.02 -9.59 -6.80
N GLY A 391 21.70 -9.33 -8.08
CA GLY A 391 20.31 -9.21 -8.55
C GLY A 391 19.64 -7.87 -8.24
N ASN A 392 20.30 -6.96 -7.53
CA ASN A 392 19.78 -5.63 -7.22
C ASN A 392 20.75 -4.53 -7.66
N PHE A 393 20.22 -3.33 -7.89
CA PHE A 393 21.10 -2.17 -8.10
C PHE A 393 21.82 -1.81 -6.79
N SER A 394 22.94 -1.11 -6.93
CA SER A 394 23.86 -0.81 -5.84
C SER A 394 23.23 0.17 -4.86
N GLY A 395 22.91 -0.24 -3.63
CA GLY A 395 22.30 0.65 -2.64
C GLY A 395 23.16 1.88 -2.33
N LEU A 396 22.57 3.05 -2.08
CA LEU A 396 23.34 4.28 -1.82
C LEU A 396 24.27 4.17 -0.59
N PHE A 397 23.81 3.48 0.46
CA PHE A 397 24.59 3.14 1.65
C PHE A 397 24.58 1.64 1.90
N VAL A 398 25.70 1.08 2.34
CA VAL A 398 25.83 -0.33 2.71
C VAL A 398 26.63 -0.48 4.00
N LEU A 399 26.39 -1.56 4.72
CA LEU A 399 27.20 -1.94 5.88
C LEU A 399 28.27 -2.94 5.45
N ASP A 400 29.51 -2.65 5.82
CA ASP A 400 30.61 -3.60 5.82
C ASP A 400 31.15 -3.73 7.26
N GLY A 401 30.81 -4.84 7.91
CA GLY A 401 30.91 -4.97 9.36
C GLY A 401 30.12 -3.86 10.08
N ASN A 402 30.84 -3.01 10.82
CA ASN A 402 30.26 -1.84 11.51
C ASN A 402 30.45 -0.52 10.75
N GLN A 403 31.12 -0.54 9.59
CA GLN A 403 31.39 0.66 8.81
C GLN A 403 30.26 0.91 7.82
N VAL A 404 29.76 2.15 7.79
CA VAL A 404 28.80 2.57 6.77
C VAL A 404 29.59 3.10 5.56
N LEU A 405 29.48 2.39 4.45
CA LEU A 405 30.04 2.81 3.17
C LEU A 405 28.97 3.50 2.33
N ARG A 406 29.38 4.45 1.51
CA ARG A 406 28.52 5.13 0.53
C ARG A 406 28.94 4.72 -0.88
N ARG A 407 28.00 4.66 -1.82
CA ARG A 407 28.29 4.62 -3.25
C ARG A 407 29.25 5.75 -3.65
N SER A 408 30.27 5.44 -4.45
CA SER A 408 31.27 6.42 -4.87
C SER A 408 30.64 7.52 -5.73
N ASP A 409 30.00 7.12 -6.83
CA ASP A 409 29.15 7.98 -7.65
C ASP A 409 27.68 7.88 -7.19
N VAL A 410 27.23 8.90 -6.47
CA VAL A 410 25.85 8.92 -5.97
C VAL A 410 24.83 8.94 -7.11
N ASN A 411 25.14 9.43 -8.31
CA ASN A 411 24.16 9.51 -9.40
C ASN A 411 24.12 8.25 -10.28
N ASN A 412 24.98 7.26 -10.03
CA ASN A 412 25.01 6.01 -10.77
C ASN A 412 24.50 4.84 -9.92
N LEU A 413 23.24 4.43 -10.08
CA LEU A 413 22.63 3.27 -9.41
C LEU A 413 23.37 1.95 -9.65
N ASN A 414 24.19 1.90 -10.70
CA ASN A 414 24.95 0.71 -11.09
C ASN A 414 26.39 0.75 -10.59
N ASP A 415 26.79 1.82 -9.88
CA ASP A 415 28.14 1.92 -9.34
C ASP A 415 28.32 1.02 -8.12
N THR A 416 29.07 -0.06 -8.28
CA THR A 416 29.40 -0.99 -7.20
C THR A 416 30.58 -0.52 -6.35
N GLN A 417 31.28 0.55 -6.75
CA GLN A 417 32.38 1.12 -5.98
C GLN A 417 31.85 1.82 -4.73
N ARG A 418 32.60 1.65 -3.63
CA ARG A 418 32.25 2.14 -2.31
C ARG A 418 33.37 3.00 -1.75
N ILE A 419 32.99 4.04 -1.02
CA ILE A 419 33.90 4.87 -0.24
C ILE A 419 33.49 4.88 1.23
N ASP A 420 34.49 4.98 2.11
CA ASP A 420 34.33 5.22 3.54
C ASP A 420 34.63 6.66 3.94
N ASN A 421 35.37 7.41 3.11
CA ASN A 421 35.76 8.80 3.33
C ASN A 421 34.69 9.81 2.89
N TRP A 422 33.47 9.66 3.37
CA TRP A 422 32.35 10.54 3.06
C TRP A 422 31.83 11.26 4.32
N TRP A 423 31.13 12.39 4.14
CA TRP A 423 30.61 13.20 5.24
C TRP A 423 29.11 13.48 5.03
N GLY A 424 28.31 13.49 6.10
CA GLY A 424 26.86 13.67 5.99
C GLY A 424 26.45 14.94 5.25
N TRP A 425 27.08 16.08 5.56
CA TRP A 425 26.77 17.37 4.91
C TRP A 425 27.14 17.41 3.43
N SER A 426 28.33 16.89 3.06
CA SER A 426 28.73 16.86 1.66
C SER A 426 27.86 15.89 0.85
N THR A 427 27.48 14.76 1.44
CA THR A 427 26.52 13.83 0.85
C THR A 427 25.14 14.47 0.68
N TYR A 428 24.61 15.17 1.69
CA TYR A 428 23.35 15.90 1.55
C TYR A 428 23.40 16.93 0.42
N LEU A 429 24.48 17.72 0.32
CA LEU A 429 24.63 18.71 -0.76
C LEU A 429 24.71 18.08 -2.16
N LEU A 430 25.24 16.86 -2.27
CA LEU A 430 25.22 16.09 -3.52
C LEU A 430 23.82 15.55 -3.86
N LEU A 431 23.00 15.28 -2.84
CA LEU A 431 21.67 14.68 -2.98
C LEU A 431 20.52 15.72 -2.99
N LYS A 432 20.77 17.00 -2.69
CA LYS A 432 19.69 18.01 -2.67
C LYS A 432 18.97 18.15 -4.02
N ASP A 433 19.69 17.93 -5.12
CA ASP A 433 19.18 17.98 -6.51
C ASP A 433 19.23 16.58 -7.15
N TYR A 434 18.91 15.55 -6.36
CA TYR A 434 19.17 14.16 -6.71
C TYR A 434 18.34 13.63 -7.87
N THR A 435 19.03 13.22 -8.94
CA THR A 435 18.45 12.67 -10.17
C THR A 435 19.34 11.54 -10.70
N PRO A 436 19.39 10.38 -10.02
CA PRO A 436 20.27 9.30 -10.43
C PRO A 436 19.83 8.71 -11.78
N ASN A 437 20.75 8.05 -12.47
CA ASN A 437 20.44 7.26 -13.66
C ASN A 437 19.48 6.11 -13.33
N LYS A 438 19.02 5.37 -14.34
CA LYS A 438 18.15 4.20 -14.15
C LYS A 438 18.99 2.96 -13.81
N PRO A 439 18.47 2.04 -12.98
CA PRO A 439 19.20 0.82 -12.64
C PRO A 439 19.27 -0.12 -13.84
N ALA A 440 20.28 -0.97 -13.87
CA ALA A 440 20.42 -2.01 -14.86
C ALA A 440 19.20 -2.92 -14.85
N GLY A 441 18.65 -3.20 -16.03
CA GLY A 441 17.44 -4.01 -16.17
C GLY A 441 16.13 -3.25 -15.96
N TYR A 442 16.15 -1.92 -15.71
CA TYR A 442 14.96 -1.09 -15.75
C TYR A 442 14.31 -1.16 -17.14
N LEU A 443 13.00 -1.36 -17.17
CA LEU A 443 12.21 -1.43 -18.40
C LEU A 443 11.41 -0.15 -18.58
N GLU A 444 11.56 0.48 -19.75
CA GLU A 444 10.72 1.63 -20.10
C GLU A 444 9.26 1.18 -20.34
N PRO A 445 8.27 2.01 -19.97
CA PRO A 445 6.87 1.73 -20.30
C PRO A 445 6.64 1.64 -21.81
N PRO A 446 5.68 0.84 -22.29
CA PRO A 446 5.26 0.88 -23.68
C PRO A 446 4.80 2.27 -24.11
N THR A 447 5.11 2.66 -25.34
CA THR A 447 4.73 3.97 -25.92
C THR A 447 3.44 3.91 -26.75
N ALA A 448 2.85 2.72 -26.89
CA ALA A 448 1.63 2.47 -27.65
C ALA A 448 0.65 1.63 -26.83
N ALA A 449 -0.64 1.76 -27.14
CA ALA A 449 -1.71 0.96 -26.54
C ALA A 449 -2.00 -0.29 -27.40
N PRO A 450 -2.62 -1.34 -26.83
CA PRO A 450 -3.25 -2.40 -27.61
C PRO A 450 -4.38 -1.84 -28.49
N THR A 451 -4.69 -2.54 -29.59
CA THR A 451 -5.85 -2.21 -30.44
C THR A 451 -6.79 -3.40 -30.53
N LEU A 452 -8.09 -3.16 -30.59
CA LEU A 452 -9.08 -4.22 -30.79
C LEU A 452 -9.12 -4.61 -32.26
N GLN A 453 -9.21 -5.91 -32.56
CA GLN A 453 -9.49 -6.40 -33.90
C GLN A 453 -10.97 -6.17 -34.23
N ALA A 454 -11.27 -5.59 -35.40
CA ALA A 454 -12.63 -5.22 -35.80
C ALA A 454 -13.62 -6.41 -35.72
N ASP A 455 -13.23 -7.57 -36.23
CA ASP A 455 -14.03 -8.80 -36.22
C ASP A 455 -13.57 -9.79 -35.13
N GLY A 456 -12.92 -9.27 -34.08
CA GLY A 456 -12.24 -10.07 -33.05
C GLY A 456 -13.07 -10.46 -31.84
N TRP A 457 -14.37 -10.14 -31.81
CA TRP A 457 -15.23 -10.40 -30.65
C TRP A 457 -15.64 -11.87 -30.56
N GLN A 458 -15.61 -12.45 -29.36
CA GLN A 458 -15.69 -13.91 -29.20
C GLN A 458 -17.03 -14.43 -28.70
N SER A 459 -17.85 -13.58 -28.08
CA SER A 459 -19.11 -14.00 -27.45
C SER A 459 -20.23 -13.00 -27.71
N GLN A 460 -21.44 -13.50 -27.90
CA GLN A 460 -22.68 -12.71 -27.81
C GLN A 460 -23.43 -12.92 -26.49
N THR A 461 -22.94 -13.82 -25.65
CA THR A 461 -23.54 -14.11 -24.35
C THR A 461 -22.95 -13.15 -23.32
N PRO A 462 -23.78 -12.31 -22.68
CA PRO A 462 -23.31 -11.44 -21.60
C PRO A 462 -22.77 -12.24 -20.42
N SER A 463 -21.78 -11.70 -19.72
CA SER A 463 -21.23 -12.27 -18.50
C SER A 463 -21.15 -11.20 -17.42
N GLU A 464 -21.91 -11.40 -16.34
CA GLU A 464 -21.86 -10.52 -15.19
C GLU A 464 -20.49 -10.59 -14.49
N PRO A 465 -20.04 -9.49 -13.84
CA PRO A 465 -20.76 -8.21 -13.73
C PRO A 465 -20.50 -7.25 -14.91
N ASN A 466 -19.41 -7.43 -15.66
CA ASN A 466 -18.88 -6.35 -16.50
C ASN A 466 -19.08 -6.53 -18.01
N TRP A 467 -19.22 -7.75 -18.51
CA TRP A 467 -19.46 -8.03 -19.93
C TRP A 467 -20.96 -7.92 -20.26
N LEU A 468 -21.49 -6.71 -20.10
CA LEU A 468 -22.90 -6.39 -20.31
C LEU A 468 -23.04 -5.23 -21.32
N PRO A 469 -24.12 -5.19 -22.11
CA PRO A 469 -24.39 -4.06 -22.99
C PRO A 469 -24.43 -2.74 -22.22
N GLY A 470 -23.83 -1.69 -22.78
CA GLY A 470 -23.74 -0.36 -22.18
C GLY A 470 -22.51 -0.12 -21.30
N ASN A 471 -21.82 -1.18 -20.88
CA ASN A 471 -20.50 -1.05 -20.26
C ASN A 471 -19.44 -0.72 -21.32
N ALA A 472 -18.26 -0.28 -20.89
CA ALA A 472 -17.15 -0.03 -21.80
C ALA A 472 -15.84 -0.58 -21.24
N VAL A 473 -14.96 -1.05 -22.11
CA VAL A 473 -13.66 -1.65 -21.74
C VAL A 473 -12.51 -0.99 -22.48
N ARG A 474 -11.35 -0.90 -21.84
CA ARG A 474 -10.08 -0.48 -22.45
C ARG A 474 -8.92 -1.32 -21.95
N TYR A 475 -7.81 -1.26 -22.68
CA TYR A 475 -6.64 -2.10 -22.43
C TYR A 475 -5.34 -1.31 -22.41
N ALA A 476 -4.39 -1.77 -21.61
CA ALA A 476 -3.01 -1.33 -21.60
C ALA A 476 -2.11 -2.57 -21.45
N PHE A 477 -0.80 -2.39 -21.60
CA PHE A 477 0.14 -3.45 -21.30
C PHE A 477 1.42 -2.89 -20.71
N SER A 478 2.21 -3.74 -20.05
CA SER A 478 3.58 -3.47 -19.63
C SER A 478 4.55 -4.49 -20.24
N TYR A 479 5.85 -4.26 -20.12
CA TYR A 479 6.88 -5.23 -20.46
C TYR A 479 7.39 -5.94 -19.21
N THR A 480 7.79 -7.20 -19.37
CA THR A 480 8.46 -7.98 -18.33
C THR A 480 9.74 -8.63 -18.85
N SER A 481 10.73 -8.74 -17.97
CA SER A 481 12.00 -9.41 -18.23
C SER A 481 12.54 -10.01 -16.94
N GLY A 482 12.36 -11.31 -16.76
CA GLY A 482 12.66 -11.96 -15.48
C GLY A 482 11.71 -11.45 -14.39
N LEU A 483 12.26 -10.94 -13.29
CA LEU A 483 11.49 -10.34 -12.20
C LEU A 483 11.13 -8.86 -12.47
N ASN A 484 11.82 -8.20 -13.40
CA ASN A 484 11.60 -6.77 -13.66
C ASN A 484 10.36 -6.56 -14.52
N GLU A 485 9.59 -5.52 -14.20
CA GLU A 485 8.40 -5.09 -14.91
C GLU A 485 8.46 -3.57 -15.19
N SER A 486 7.95 -3.12 -16.33
CA SER A 486 7.72 -1.68 -16.59
C SER A 486 6.35 -1.23 -16.12
N TYR A 487 6.16 0.07 -15.92
CA TYR A 487 4.80 0.62 -15.82
C TYR A 487 4.00 0.34 -17.10
N ILE A 488 2.67 0.29 -16.97
CA ILE A 488 1.81 0.18 -18.15
C ILE A 488 1.99 1.39 -19.06
N GLY A 489 1.87 1.14 -20.36
CA GLY A 489 1.83 2.17 -21.38
C GLY A 489 0.47 2.90 -21.42
N PRO A 490 0.23 3.70 -22.48
CA PRO A 490 -1.05 4.38 -22.63
C PRO A 490 -2.20 3.39 -22.77
N TRP A 491 -3.36 3.77 -22.22
CA TRP A 491 -4.60 3.02 -22.42
C TRP A 491 -5.14 3.20 -23.84
N SER A 492 -5.75 2.14 -24.37
CA SER A 492 -6.61 2.23 -25.55
C SER A 492 -7.82 3.14 -25.24
N THR A 493 -8.49 3.62 -26.28
CA THR A 493 -9.81 4.24 -26.11
C THR A 493 -10.80 3.22 -25.54
N TYR A 494 -11.77 3.69 -24.76
CA TYR A 494 -12.88 2.86 -24.33
C TYR A 494 -13.67 2.37 -25.54
N SER A 495 -13.97 1.07 -25.54
CA SER A 495 -14.85 0.41 -26.50
C SER A 495 -16.17 0.09 -25.80
N GLU A 496 -17.26 0.66 -26.29
CA GLU A 496 -18.60 0.40 -25.78
C GLU A 496 -19.02 -1.03 -26.11
N LEU A 497 -19.53 -1.74 -25.12
CA LEU A 497 -20.08 -3.08 -25.24
C LEU A 497 -21.54 -2.98 -25.67
N SER A 498 -21.91 -3.75 -26.68
CA SER A 498 -23.29 -3.84 -27.18
C SER A 498 -23.70 -5.31 -27.21
N GLU A 499 -23.74 -5.92 -28.39
CA GLU A 499 -24.15 -7.32 -28.57
C GLU A 499 -22.97 -8.30 -28.50
N TRP A 500 -21.74 -7.81 -28.45
CA TRP A 500 -20.51 -8.60 -28.55
C TRP A 500 -19.54 -8.29 -27.42
N PHE A 501 -18.92 -9.34 -26.88
CA PHE A 501 -18.06 -9.32 -25.69
C PHE A 501 -16.75 -10.09 -25.92
N GLN A 502 -15.81 -9.93 -24.98
CA GLN A 502 -14.53 -10.68 -24.95
C GLN A 502 -13.70 -10.46 -26.23
N PRO A 503 -13.12 -9.26 -26.44
CA PRO A 503 -12.46 -8.91 -27.69
C PRO A 503 -11.10 -9.61 -27.86
N THR A 504 -10.68 -9.72 -29.13
CA THR A 504 -9.30 -10.05 -29.51
C THR A 504 -8.50 -8.77 -29.69
N LEU A 505 -7.38 -8.66 -29.00
CA LEU A 505 -6.45 -7.53 -29.03
C LEU A 505 -5.27 -7.82 -29.96
N ASN A 506 -4.83 -6.83 -30.73
CA ASN A 506 -3.46 -6.76 -31.23
C ASN A 506 -2.61 -6.03 -30.19
N VAL A 507 -1.57 -6.70 -29.69
CA VAL A 507 -0.67 -6.16 -28.67
C VAL A 507 0.69 -5.86 -29.32
N PRO A 508 1.09 -4.58 -29.41
CA PRO A 508 2.41 -4.22 -29.92
C PRO A 508 3.52 -4.97 -29.14
N GLY A 509 4.57 -5.38 -29.85
CA GLY A 509 5.68 -6.13 -29.27
C GLY A 509 7.01 -5.53 -29.66
N ASN A 510 7.99 -5.65 -28.76
CA ASN A 510 9.40 -5.30 -28.97
C ASN A 510 10.32 -6.52 -28.77
N GLY A 511 9.76 -7.73 -28.72
CA GLY A 511 10.49 -8.96 -28.37
C GLY A 511 10.56 -9.26 -26.87
N SER A 512 9.85 -8.52 -26.02
CA SER A 512 9.68 -8.82 -24.58
C SER A 512 8.33 -9.48 -24.28
N THR A 513 8.30 -10.28 -23.21
CA THR A 513 7.05 -10.72 -22.57
C THR A 513 6.27 -9.50 -22.09
N ARG A 514 4.94 -9.58 -22.11
CA ARG A 514 4.05 -8.46 -21.79
C ARG A 514 2.93 -8.89 -20.87
N ASN A 515 2.65 -8.06 -19.86
CA ASN A 515 1.46 -8.21 -19.02
C ASN A 515 0.33 -7.37 -19.61
N ILE A 516 -0.87 -7.95 -19.71
CA ILE A 516 -2.05 -7.30 -20.28
C ILE A 516 -2.96 -6.83 -19.16
N PHE A 517 -3.35 -5.56 -19.24
CA PHE A 517 -4.21 -4.93 -18.27
C PHE A 517 -5.53 -4.52 -18.93
N ARG A 518 -6.61 -4.69 -18.17
CA ARG A 518 -7.97 -4.31 -18.56
C ARG A 518 -8.53 -3.30 -17.57
N GLN A 519 -9.37 -2.41 -18.06
CA GLN A 519 -10.18 -1.57 -17.20
C GLN A 519 -11.57 -1.37 -17.81
N PHE A 520 -12.59 -1.75 -17.05
CA PHE A 520 -13.96 -1.33 -17.35
C PHE A 520 -14.18 0.11 -16.90
N ARG A 521 -15.04 0.86 -17.59
CA ARG A 521 -15.34 2.26 -17.25
C ARG A 521 -15.80 2.37 -15.81
N GLY A 522 -15.14 3.21 -15.02
CA GLY A 522 -15.42 3.41 -13.60
C GLY A 522 -14.81 2.35 -12.67
N GLY A 523 -14.27 1.25 -13.20
CA GLY A 523 -13.58 0.21 -12.43
C GLY A 523 -12.07 0.46 -12.26
N SER A 524 -11.41 -0.45 -11.54
CA SER A 524 -9.96 -0.46 -11.37
C SER A 524 -9.23 -1.13 -12.54
N PRO A 525 -7.98 -0.75 -12.85
CA PRO A 525 -7.10 -1.55 -13.70
C PRO A 525 -6.84 -2.94 -13.10
N GLU A 526 -6.98 -3.97 -13.93
CA GLU A 526 -6.77 -5.37 -13.56
C GLU A 526 -5.71 -6.00 -14.46
N LEU A 527 -4.74 -6.69 -13.88
CA LEU A 527 -3.86 -7.60 -14.62
C LEU A 527 -4.67 -8.84 -14.99
N ILE A 528 -4.84 -9.10 -16.29
CA ILE A 528 -5.70 -10.19 -16.78
C ILE A 528 -4.92 -11.37 -17.34
N ASP A 529 -3.74 -11.16 -17.95
CA ASP A 529 -2.88 -12.25 -18.43
C ASP A 529 -1.46 -11.75 -18.74
N SER A 530 -0.55 -12.68 -19.05
CA SER A 530 0.79 -12.42 -19.57
C SER A 530 1.00 -13.16 -20.89
N ILE A 531 1.45 -12.45 -21.92
CA ILE A 531 1.76 -13.02 -23.24
C ILE A 531 3.27 -13.04 -23.49
N ASN A 532 3.76 -14.11 -24.13
CA ASN A 532 5.18 -14.26 -24.46
C ASN A 532 5.65 -13.23 -25.51
N ALA A 533 6.95 -13.17 -25.75
CA ALA A 533 7.57 -12.24 -26.69
C ALA A 533 7.11 -12.36 -28.15
N GLN A 534 6.62 -13.53 -28.56
CA GLN A 534 6.25 -13.81 -29.95
C GLN A 534 4.76 -13.59 -30.23
N ALA A 535 3.91 -13.59 -29.20
CA ALA A 535 2.47 -13.40 -29.35
C ALA A 535 2.16 -11.97 -29.85
N ALA A 536 1.47 -11.86 -30.99
CA ALA A 536 1.00 -10.57 -31.48
C ALA A 536 -0.45 -10.26 -31.05
N THR A 537 -1.17 -11.29 -30.61
CA THR A 537 -2.59 -11.20 -30.28
C THR A 537 -2.90 -11.82 -28.93
N PHE A 538 -3.97 -11.34 -28.31
CA PHE A 538 -4.49 -11.83 -27.03
C PHE A 538 -6.02 -11.82 -27.07
N ILE A 539 -6.66 -12.84 -26.49
CA ILE A 539 -8.13 -12.91 -26.41
C ILE A 539 -8.53 -12.75 -24.95
N ASP A 540 -9.29 -11.70 -24.64
CA ASP A 540 -9.77 -11.47 -23.27
C ASP A 540 -10.98 -12.36 -22.98
N ARG A 541 -10.72 -13.56 -22.47
CA ARG A 541 -11.76 -14.52 -22.08
C ARG A 541 -12.12 -14.44 -20.59
N ASN A 542 -11.50 -13.54 -19.84
CA ASN A 542 -11.68 -13.46 -18.40
C ASN A 542 -13.04 -12.82 -18.09
N ALA A 543 -13.91 -13.56 -17.41
CA ALA A 543 -15.21 -13.09 -16.96
C ALA A 543 -15.07 -11.89 -16.00
#